data_AF-A0A1G9J8H0-F1
#
_entry.id   AF-A0A1G9J8H0-F1
#
_cell.length_a   1.000
_cell.length_b   1.000
_cell.length_c   1.000
_cell.angle_alpha   90.00
_cell.angle_beta   90.00
_cell.angle_gamma   90.00
#
_symmetry.space_group_name_H-M   'P 1'
#
loop_
_entity.id
_entity.type
_entity.pdbx_description
1 polymer ?
#
loop_
_entity_poly.entity_id
_entity_poly.type
_entity_poly.pdbx_seq_one_letter_code
_entity_poly.pdbx_strand_id
1 'polypeptide(L)'
;MTHRIKLVDLDEHSLVVTIDADGVTEVHGAGMCKMRAAAILWDVGTQLAAEHPVGPCLPQPEPQHDRPGEPLIAHAGSLDRARGLWTDGTGHAWDLSLAWRDVTDQAWRWHGSLDRQGTPIMRSSDGSVSEPLDVVRAVYGPLAPVFGDEA
;
A
#
# COMPACT_ATOMS: atom_id res chain seq x y z
N MET A 1 -21.94 -5.48 12.68
CA MET A 1 -21.25 -5.66 11.38
C MET A 1 -21.57 -4.45 10.54
N THR A 2 -20.58 -3.60 10.29
CA THR A 2 -20.78 -2.31 9.60
C THR A 2 -20.59 -2.54 8.12
N HIS A 3 -21.67 -2.50 7.33
CA HIS A 3 -21.58 -2.58 5.88
C HIS A 3 -20.87 -1.32 5.36
N ARG A 4 -19.68 -1.48 4.77
CA ARG A 4 -19.02 -0.40 4.02
C ARG A 4 -19.67 -0.32 2.66
N ILE A 5 -20.57 0.64 2.48
CA ILE A 5 -21.14 0.95 1.16
C ILE A 5 -20.05 1.68 0.37
N LYS A 6 -19.65 1.12 -0.78
CA LYS A 6 -18.83 1.81 -1.77
C LYS A 6 -19.71 2.14 -2.96
N LEU A 7 -19.78 3.43 -3.31
CA LEU A 7 -20.46 3.91 -4.51
C LEU A 7 -19.41 4.09 -5.60
N VAL A 8 -19.67 3.52 -6.77
CA VAL A 8 -18.86 3.70 -7.98
C VAL A 8 -19.66 4.57 -8.92
N ASP A 9 -19.11 5.72 -9.30
CA ASP A 9 -19.73 6.58 -10.29
C ASP A 9 -19.44 6.05 -11.70
N LEU A 10 -20.48 5.65 -12.42
CA LEU A 10 -20.37 5.11 -13.77
C LEU A 10 -20.28 6.20 -14.84
N ASP A 11 -20.53 7.47 -14.49
CA ASP A 11 -20.30 8.61 -15.37
C ASP A 11 -18.81 9.02 -15.38
N GLU A 12 -18.08 8.75 -14.28
CA GLU A 12 -16.62 8.95 -14.19
C GLU A 12 -15.82 7.79 -14.83
N HIS A 13 -16.40 6.58 -14.86
CA HIS A 13 -15.72 5.37 -15.33
C HIS A 13 -16.41 4.74 -16.53
N SER A 14 -15.74 4.76 -17.68
CA SER A 14 -16.29 4.24 -18.95
C SER A 14 -16.46 2.71 -18.99
N LEU A 15 -15.77 1.98 -18.12
CA LEU A 15 -15.88 0.51 -17.99
C LEU A 15 -15.49 0.13 -16.55
N VAL A 16 -16.37 -0.61 -15.88
CA VAL A 16 -16.16 -1.13 -14.52
C VAL A 16 -16.36 -2.63 -14.55
N VAL A 17 -15.40 -3.36 -13.98
CA VAL A 17 -15.51 -4.80 -13.73
C VAL A 17 -15.56 -5.01 -12.24
N THR A 18 -16.59 -5.67 -11.74
CA THR A 18 -16.70 -6.10 -10.35
C THR A 18 -16.53 -7.61 -10.26
N ILE A 19 -15.92 -8.07 -9.18
CA ILE A 19 -15.76 -9.48 -8.86
C ILE A 19 -16.14 -9.62 -7.39
N ASP A 20 -17.15 -10.44 -7.10
CA ASP A 20 -17.55 -10.70 -5.71
C ASP A 20 -16.68 -11.77 -5.05
N ALA A 21 -16.94 -12.04 -3.77
CA ALA A 21 -16.19 -13.01 -2.99
C ALA A 21 -16.34 -14.46 -3.49
N ASP A 22 -17.42 -14.75 -4.23
CA ASP A 22 -17.69 -16.06 -4.84
C ASP A 22 -17.14 -16.14 -6.27
N GLY A 23 -16.48 -15.08 -6.75
CA GLY A 23 -15.88 -15.01 -8.07
C GLY A 23 -16.87 -14.67 -9.19
N VAL A 24 -18.09 -14.21 -8.86
CA VAL A 24 -19.05 -13.74 -9.87
C VAL A 24 -18.57 -12.41 -10.42
N THR A 25 -18.41 -12.36 -11.74
CA THR A 25 -17.95 -11.17 -12.44
C THR A 25 -19.12 -10.42 -13.07
N GLU A 26 -19.19 -9.11 -12.86
CA GLU A 26 -20.10 -8.24 -13.62
C GLU A 26 -19.30 -7.16 -14.36
N VAL A 27 -19.79 -6.78 -15.54
CA VAL A 27 -19.18 -5.74 -16.37
C VAL A 27 -20.21 -4.66 -16.64
N HIS A 28 -19.92 -3.46 -16.13
CA HIS A 28 -20.73 -2.27 -16.27
C HIS A 28 -20.02 -1.30 -17.23
N GLY A 29 -20.72 -0.84 -18.27
CA GLY A 29 -20.13 0.04 -19.28
C GLY A 29 -21.23 0.77 -20.04
N ALA A 30 -21.89 1.71 -19.36
CA ALA A 30 -22.99 2.47 -19.93
C ALA A 30 -22.51 3.21 -21.19
N GLY A 31 -23.14 2.92 -22.34
CA GLY A 31 -22.78 3.52 -23.63
C GLY A 31 -21.55 2.90 -24.34
N MET A 32 -20.86 1.93 -23.74
CA MET A 32 -19.74 1.26 -24.38
C MET A 32 -20.20 0.07 -25.25
N CYS A 33 -19.66 -0.04 -26.46
CA CYS A 33 -19.85 -1.23 -27.30
C CYS A 33 -19.21 -2.46 -26.63
N LYS A 34 -19.99 -3.54 -26.47
CA LYS A 34 -19.54 -4.78 -25.81
C LYS A 34 -18.31 -5.41 -26.47
N MET A 35 -18.19 -5.34 -27.80
CA MET A 35 -17.01 -5.83 -28.51
C MET A 35 -15.76 -5.00 -28.20
N ARG A 36 -15.92 -3.69 -27.99
CA ARG A 36 -14.83 -2.81 -27.58
C ARG A 36 -14.43 -3.10 -26.13
N ALA A 37 -15.41 -3.29 -25.24
CA ALA A 37 -15.15 -3.71 -23.86
C ALA A 37 -14.38 -5.05 -23.81
N ALA A 38 -14.80 -6.04 -24.60
CA ALA A 38 -14.11 -7.32 -24.71
C ALA A 38 -12.66 -7.18 -25.21
N ALA A 39 -12.41 -6.32 -26.20
CA ALA A 39 -11.06 -6.06 -26.69
C ALA A 39 -10.16 -5.41 -25.62
N ILE A 40 -10.71 -4.47 -24.83
CA ILE A 40 -9.98 -3.85 -23.71
C ILE A 40 -9.64 -4.89 -22.64
N LEU A 41 -10.61 -5.71 -22.24
CA LEU A 41 -10.38 -6.75 -21.24
C LEU A 41 -9.39 -7.82 -21.70
N TRP A 42 -9.38 -8.12 -23.00
CA TRP A 42 -8.38 -8.99 -23.61
C TRP A 42 -6.97 -8.39 -23.54
N ASP A 43 -6.83 -7.10 -23.86
CA ASP A 43 -5.56 -6.40 -23.78
C ASP A 43 -5.03 -6.36 -22.34
N VAL A 44 -5.90 -6.05 -21.36
CA VAL A 44 -5.58 -6.12 -19.93
C VAL A 44 -5.11 -7.52 -19.53
N GLY A 45 -5.84 -8.56 -19.94
CA GLY A 45 -5.43 -9.95 -19.66
C GLY A 45 -4.08 -10.30 -20.27
N THR A 46 -3.77 -9.77 -21.45
CA THR A 46 -2.48 -9.96 -22.12
C THR A 46 -1.35 -9.28 -21.35
N GLN A 47 -1.56 -8.06 -20.86
CA GLN A 47 -0.59 -7.33 -20.04
C GLN A 47 -0.32 -8.06 -18.72
N LEU A 48 -1.37 -8.47 -18.01
CA LEU A 48 -1.25 -9.24 -16.76
C LEU A 48 -0.49 -10.56 -16.98
N ALA A 49 -0.73 -11.25 -18.09
CA ALA A 49 -0.01 -12.46 -18.43
C ALA A 49 1.47 -12.20 -18.75
N ALA A 50 1.80 -11.05 -19.34
CA ALA A 50 3.17 -10.66 -19.63
C ALA A 50 3.97 -10.27 -18.37
N GLU A 51 3.30 -9.72 -17.36
CA GLU A 51 3.89 -9.42 -16.04
C GLU A 51 4.10 -10.69 -15.19
N HIS A 52 3.38 -11.78 -15.49
CA HIS A 52 3.52 -13.00 -14.72
C HIS A 52 4.86 -13.71 -15.01
N PRO A 53 5.70 -13.96 -13.99
CA PRO A 53 6.97 -14.64 -14.17
C PRO A 53 6.80 -16.10 -14.61
N VAL A 54 7.84 -16.71 -15.19
CA VAL A 54 7.81 -18.12 -15.62
C VAL A 54 7.74 -19.03 -14.38
N GLY A 55 6.57 -19.63 -14.13
CA GLY A 55 6.35 -20.54 -13.01
C GLY A 55 4.85 -20.77 -12.73
N PRO A 56 4.47 -21.74 -11.88
CA PRO A 56 3.09 -21.89 -11.45
C PRO A 56 2.61 -20.61 -10.74
N CYS A 57 1.33 -20.26 -10.93
CA CYS A 57 0.61 -19.34 -10.05
C CYS A 57 0.51 -19.99 -8.67
N LEU A 58 1.61 -19.98 -7.93
CA LEU A 58 1.52 -20.18 -6.49
C LEU A 58 0.71 -19.00 -5.98
N PRO A 59 -0.22 -19.17 -5.03
CA PRO A 59 -0.56 -18.03 -4.20
C PRO A 59 0.81 -17.51 -3.75
N GLN A 60 1.19 -16.33 -4.23
CA GLN A 60 2.32 -15.68 -3.59
C GLN A 60 1.90 -15.71 -2.13
N PRO A 61 2.71 -16.30 -1.22
CA PRO A 61 2.46 -16.04 0.18
C PRO A 61 2.31 -14.52 0.21
N GLU A 62 1.12 -14.02 0.56
CA GLU A 62 0.99 -12.62 0.95
C GLU A 62 2.21 -12.42 1.80
N PRO A 63 3.18 -11.58 1.38
CA PRO A 63 4.40 -11.54 2.10
C PRO A 63 3.95 -11.21 3.52
N GLN A 64 4.21 -12.15 4.43
CA GLN A 64 4.11 -11.91 5.86
C GLN A 64 5.26 -10.96 6.18
N HIS A 65 5.33 -9.82 5.49
CA HIS A 65 5.90 -8.63 6.05
C HIS A 65 4.98 -8.35 7.21
N ASP A 66 5.54 -8.48 8.41
CA ASP A 66 5.02 -7.95 9.66
C ASP A 66 4.27 -6.66 9.38
N ARG A 67 2.97 -6.75 9.10
CA ARG A 67 2.11 -5.61 8.84
C ARG A 67 1.72 -5.12 10.22
N PRO A 68 2.29 -4.02 10.75
CA PRO A 68 1.80 -3.47 11.99
C PRO A 68 0.31 -3.20 11.85
N GLY A 69 -0.49 -3.82 12.72
CA GLY A 69 -1.91 -3.56 12.80
C GLY A 69 -2.16 -2.06 12.90
N GLU A 70 -3.20 -1.60 12.21
CA GLU A 70 -3.75 -0.28 12.51
C GLU A 70 -4.58 -0.39 13.80
N PRO A 71 -4.57 0.61 14.69
CA PRO A 71 -3.89 1.91 14.59
C PRO A 71 -2.45 1.92 15.14
N LEU A 72 -1.64 2.86 14.66
CA LEU A 72 -0.32 3.17 15.24
C LEU A 72 -0.51 3.99 16.53
N ILE A 73 -0.03 3.48 17.66
CA ILE A 73 -0.16 4.15 18.97
C ILE A 73 1.14 4.89 19.30
N ALA A 74 1.29 6.10 18.75
CA ALA A 74 2.58 6.78 18.79
C ALA A 74 3.00 7.30 20.17
N HIS A 75 2.04 7.78 20.96
CA HIS A 75 2.28 8.34 22.30
C HIS A 75 2.78 7.34 23.34
N ALA A 76 2.67 6.04 23.06
CA ALA A 76 3.19 4.97 23.90
C ALA A 76 4.43 4.31 23.28
N GLY A 77 5.00 4.89 22.22
CA GLY A 77 6.18 4.37 21.54
C GLY A 77 7.50 4.69 22.25
N SER A 78 8.52 3.89 21.98
CA SER A 78 9.87 4.03 22.53
C SER A 78 10.93 3.94 21.44
N LEU A 79 11.91 4.84 21.48
CA LEU A 79 13.03 4.86 20.53
C LEU A 79 14.30 4.26 21.15
N ASP A 80 14.80 3.19 20.55
CA ASP A 80 16.17 2.71 20.73
C ASP A 80 17.06 3.35 19.65
N ARG A 81 17.71 4.46 20.00
CA ARG A 81 18.61 5.18 19.07
C ARG A 81 19.85 4.38 18.68
N ALA A 82 20.35 3.51 19.57
CA ALA A 82 21.57 2.75 19.29
C ALA A 82 21.31 1.70 18.20
N ARG A 83 20.09 1.18 18.15
CA ARG A 83 19.65 0.18 17.15
C ARG A 83 18.90 0.78 15.97
N GLY A 84 18.60 2.08 15.99
CA GLY A 84 17.75 2.71 14.98
C GLY A 84 16.33 2.16 14.96
N LEU A 85 15.83 1.67 16.10
CA LEU A 85 14.56 0.96 16.19
C LEU A 85 13.55 1.78 16.99
N TRP A 86 12.36 1.99 16.45
CA TRP A 86 11.25 2.61 17.17
C TRP A 86 10.12 1.61 17.34
N THR A 87 9.76 1.33 18.60
CA THR A 87 8.66 0.43 18.92
C THR A 87 7.41 1.27 19.18
N ASP A 88 6.31 1.00 18.50
CA ASP A 88 5.04 1.68 18.75
C ASP A 88 4.34 1.15 20.01
N GLY A 89 3.27 1.84 20.44
CA GLY A 89 2.50 1.43 21.61
C GLY A 89 1.77 0.09 21.49
N THR A 90 1.78 -0.56 20.32
CA THR A 90 1.27 -1.93 20.13
C THR A 90 2.37 -2.98 20.29
N GLY A 91 3.63 -2.56 20.43
CA GLY A 91 4.79 -3.44 20.53
C GLY A 91 5.42 -3.77 19.18
N HIS A 92 4.94 -3.19 18.08
CA HIS A 92 5.54 -3.40 16.77
C HIS A 92 6.77 -2.52 16.58
N ALA A 93 7.82 -3.07 15.99
CA ALA A 93 9.11 -2.42 15.85
C ALA A 93 9.38 -1.96 14.41
N TRP A 94 9.66 -0.68 14.27
CA TRP A 94 10.00 0.00 13.03
C TRP A 94 11.51 0.22 12.96
N ASP A 95 12.17 -0.37 11.97
CA ASP A 95 13.58 -0.09 11.68
C ASP A 95 13.70 1.24 10.90
N LEU A 96 14.18 2.28 11.60
CA LEU A 96 14.33 3.63 11.08
C LEU A 96 15.60 3.81 10.23
N SER A 97 16.47 2.80 10.15
CA SER A 97 17.62 2.81 9.26
C SER A 97 17.24 2.49 7.80
N LEU A 98 16.09 1.83 7.62
CA LEU A 98 15.59 1.45 6.30
C LEU A 98 14.89 2.60 5.60
N ALA A 99 14.88 2.52 4.27
CA ALA A 99 13.89 3.24 3.48
C ALA A 99 12.58 2.44 3.49
N TRP A 100 11.46 3.15 3.53
CA TRP A 100 10.12 2.60 3.54
C TRP A 100 9.37 3.11 2.33
N ARG A 101 8.58 2.28 1.69
CA ARG A 101 7.85 2.58 0.47
C ARG A 101 6.35 2.51 0.75
N ASP A 102 5.62 3.51 0.27
CA ASP A 102 4.17 3.54 0.35
C ASP A 102 3.49 2.86 -0.85
N VAL A 103 2.16 2.91 -0.91
CA VAL A 103 1.37 2.26 -1.97
C VAL A 103 1.52 2.93 -3.34
N THR A 104 2.11 4.12 -3.40
CA THR A 104 2.37 4.89 -4.63
C THR A 104 3.82 4.78 -5.09
N ASP A 105 4.59 3.86 -4.50
CA ASP A 105 6.02 3.66 -4.76
C ASP A 105 6.92 4.82 -4.27
N GLN A 106 6.38 5.79 -3.54
CA GLN A 106 7.16 6.87 -2.97
C GLN A 106 7.92 6.36 -1.73
N ALA A 107 9.22 6.66 -1.71
CA ALA A 107 10.12 6.24 -0.65
C ALA A 107 10.22 7.30 0.44
N TRP A 108 10.28 6.83 1.68
CA TRP A 108 10.32 7.59 2.93
C TRP A 108 11.52 7.12 3.75
N ARG A 109 12.22 8.06 4.37
CA ARG A 109 13.32 7.78 5.30
C ARG A 109 13.11 8.53 6.59
N TRP A 110 13.60 7.97 7.69
CA TRP A 110 13.55 8.70 8.95
C TRP A 110 14.36 9.99 8.86
N HIS A 111 13.74 11.09 9.27
CA HIS A 111 14.34 12.42 9.30
C HIS A 111 15.42 12.56 10.39
N GLY A 112 15.47 11.64 11.35
CA GLY A 112 16.35 11.71 12.52
C GLY A 112 15.73 12.37 13.75
N SER A 113 14.47 12.80 13.66
CA SER A 113 13.73 13.43 14.77
C SER A 113 12.41 12.73 15.05
N LEU A 114 11.87 13.00 16.24
CA LEU A 114 10.51 12.64 16.63
C LEU A 114 9.64 13.91 16.68
N ASP A 115 8.33 13.77 16.52
CA ASP A 115 7.38 14.84 16.77
C ASP A 115 7.14 15.04 18.29
N ARG A 116 6.14 15.87 18.65
CA ARG A 116 5.79 16.13 20.06
C ARG A 116 5.16 14.94 20.78
N GLN A 117 4.66 13.95 20.05
CA GLN A 117 4.04 12.74 20.58
C GLN A 117 5.04 11.57 20.66
N GLY A 118 6.26 11.74 20.14
CA GLY A 118 7.27 10.69 20.09
C GLY A 118 7.23 9.85 18.81
N THR A 119 6.48 10.29 17.79
CA THR A 119 6.38 9.62 16.49
C THR A 119 7.59 9.96 15.60
N PRO A 120 8.21 9.00 14.91
CA PRO A 120 9.25 9.28 13.94
C PRO A 120 8.76 10.23 12.85
N ILE A 121 9.49 11.31 12.60
CA ILE A 121 9.25 12.16 11.43
C ILE A 121 9.90 11.49 10.23
N MET A 122 9.12 11.21 9.20
CA MET A 122 9.54 10.63 7.94
C MET A 122 9.69 11.74 6.90
N ARG A 123 10.69 11.62 6.02
CA ARG A 123 10.92 12.53 4.90
C ARG A 123 10.85 11.74 3.60
N SER A 124 10.15 12.28 2.61
CA SER A 124 10.11 11.70 1.27
C SER A 124 11.49 11.74 0.59
N SER A 125 11.76 10.81 -0.33
CA SER A 125 13.06 10.68 -1.00
C SER A 125 13.44 11.91 -1.84
N ASP A 126 12.45 12.59 -2.42
CA ASP A 126 12.60 13.85 -3.14
C ASP A 126 12.74 15.07 -2.19
N GLY A 127 12.57 14.87 -0.88
CA GLY A 127 12.67 15.88 0.15
C GLY A 127 11.51 16.89 0.19
N SER A 128 10.46 16.69 -0.61
CA SER A 128 9.34 17.64 -0.73
C SER A 128 8.39 17.60 0.48
N VAL A 129 8.33 16.49 1.20
CA VAL A 129 7.41 16.27 2.32
C VAL A 129 8.16 15.76 3.55
N SER A 130 7.76 16.22 4.74
CA SER A 130 8.24 15.70 6.01
C SER A 130 7.10 15.66 7.02
N GLU A 131 6.66 14.46 7.36
CA GLU A 131 5.46 14.22 8.19
C GLU A 131 5.71 13.10 9.20
N PRO A 132 5.01 13.10 10.36
CA PRO A 132 5.01 11.97 11.28
C PRO A 132 4.60 10.64 10.61
N LEU A 133 5.18 9.52 11.06
CA LEU A 133 4.95 8.19 10.50
C LEU A 133 3.48 7.77 10.49
N ASP A 134 2.70 8.15 11.50
CA ASP A 134 1.26 7.90 11.57
C ASP A 134 0.50 8.68 10.48
N VAL A 135 0.87 9.94 10.25
CA VAL A 135 0.33 10.75 9.14
C VAL A 135 0.71 10.15 7.80
N VAL A 136 1.96 9.72 7.63
CA VAL A 136 2.40 9.06 6.38
C VAL A 136 1.55 7.83 6.11
N ARG A 137 1.34 6.97 7.11
CA ARG A 137 0.50 5.77 6.98
C ARG A 137 -0.98 6.10 6.68
N ALA A 138 -1.51 7.15 7.30
CA ALA A 138 -2.90 7.54 7.14
C ALA A 138 -3.18 8.16 5.76
N VAL A 139 -2.22 8.92 5.21
CA VAL A 139 -2.39 9.68 3.95
C VAL A 139 -1.92 8.88 2.74
N TYR A 140 -0.75 8.26 2.83
CA TYR A 140 -0.09 7.56 1.71
C TYR A 140 -0.26 6.04 1.79
N GLY A 141 -0.91 5.55 2.84
CA GLY A 141 -1.23 4.14 3.01
C GLY A 141 -0.12 3.32 3.69
N PRO A 142 -0.27 1.98 3.73
CA PRO A 142 0.69 1.10 4.37
C PRO A 142 2.11 1.28 3.83
N LEU A 143 3.09 1.20 4.73
CA LEU A 143 4.50 1.24 4.39
C LEU A 143 5.10 -0.16 4.41
N ALA A 144 5.95 -0.45 3.44
CA ALA A 144 6.78 -1.65 3.40
C ALA A 144 8.27 -1.26 3.38
N PRO A 145 9.16 -2.00 4.05
CA PRO A 145 10.59 -1.75 3.97
C PRO A 145 11.10 -2.01 2.54
N VAL A 146 11.97 -1.13 2.05
CA VAL A 146 12.70 -1.33 0.79
C VAL A 146 13.94 -2.15 1.12
N PHE A 147 13.88 -3.45 0.82
CA PHE A 147 15.06 -4.30 0.79
C PHE A 147 15.76 -4.13 -0.56
N GLY A 148 17.08 -4.02 -0.56
CA GLY A 148 17.83 -3.87 -1.79
C GLY A 148 17.71 -5.13 -2.66
N ASP A 149 17.33 -4.96 -3.93
CA ASP A 149 17.85 -5.80 -5.00
C ASP A 149 19.32 -5.39 -5.20
N GLU A 150 20.23 -6.07 -4.51
CA GLU A 150 21.64 -6.10 -4.92
C GLU A 150 21.84 -7.26 -5.89
N ALA A 151 21.73 -6.97 -7.19
CA ALA A 151 22.59 -7.41 -8.31
C ALA A 151 21.87 -7.34 -9.67
#